data_AF-A0A9E6EC45-F1
#
_entry.id   AF-A0A9E6EC45-F1
#
_cell.length_a   1.000
_cell.length_b   1.000
_cell.length_c   1.000
_cell.angle_alpha   90.00
_cell.angle_beta   90.00
_cell.angle_gamma   90.00
#
_symmetry.space_group_name_H-M   'P 1'
#
loop_
_entity.id
_entity.type
_entity.pdbx_description
1 polymer ?
#
loop_
_entity_poly.entity_id
_entity_poly.type
_entity_poly.pdbx_seq_one_letter_code
_entity_poly.pdbx_strand_id
1 'polypeptide(L)'
;MKLDNTRIKKVLRLIADGNTIGNACILAGVHRATYYRWLDEGRKHAEDAERRIQALIDAGTPEDQIKPELPTLQMQLLEGVPEAQARSEATHLKNIRTAGKDDWKASAWFLERTRPERYARRVVSPEAEQTDELVIIG
;
A
#
# COMPACT_ATOMS: atom_id res chain seq x y z
N MET A 1 -3.46 20.94 -14.11
CA MET A 1 -4.58 20.09 -13.65
C MET A 1 -4.65 20.12 -12.13
N LYS A 2 -5.84 20.32 -11.54
CA LYS A 2 -6.03 20.38 -10.09
C LYS A 2 -6.49 19.02 -9.54
N LEU A 3 -6.06 18.69 -8.32
CA LEU A 3 -6.54 17.52 -7.60
C LEU A 3 -7.95 17.78 -7.05
N ASP A 4 -8.82 16.79 -7.14
CA ASP A 4 -10.15 16.79 -6.53
C ASP A 4 -10.53 15.38 -6.04
N ASN A 5 -11.60 15.31 -5.25
CA ASN A 5 -12.11 14.06 -4.69
C ASN A 5 -12.49 13.02 -5.74
N THR A 6 -12.98 13.43 -6.91
CA THR A 6 -13.39 12.52 -7.99
C THR A 6 -12.16 11.82 -8.57
N ARG A 7 -11.09 12.57 -8.85
CA ARG A 7 -9.81 12.03 -9.34
C ARG A 7 -9.18 11.11 -8.31
N ILE A 8 -9.15 11.50 -7.04
CA ILE A 8 -8.62 10.66 -5.95
C ILE A 8 -9.35 9.32 -5.90
N LYS A 9 -10.68 9.35 -5.75
CA LYS A 9 -11.48 8.13 -5.67
C LYS A 9 -11.31 7.24 -6.89
N LYS A 10 -11.22 7.84 -8.08
CA LYS A 10 -11.02 7.08 -9.33
C LYS A 10 -9.64 6.42 -9.39
N VAL A 11 -8.57 7.13 -9.06
CA VAL A 11 -7.21 6.56 -9.02
C VAL A 11 -7.13 5.44 -7.98
N LEU A 12 -7.60 5.68 -6.76
CA LEU A 12 -7.55 4.69 -5.68
C LEU A 12 -8.37 3.44 -6.01
N ARG A 13 -9.57 3.60 -6.59
CA ARG A 13 -10.38 2.47 -7.06
C ARG A 13 -9.64 1.64 -8.10
N LEU A 14 -9.04 2.27 -9.11
CA LEU A 14 -8.33 1.56 -10.17
C LEU A 14 -7.11 0.78 -9.63
N ILE A 15 -6.40 1.34 -8.64
CA ILE A 15 -5.33 0.64 -7.92
C ILE A 15 -5.88 -0.55 -7.15
N ALA A 16 -7.01 -0.38 -6.44
CA ALA A 16 -7.66 -1.46 -5.71
C ALA A 16 -8.17 -2.58 -6.65
N ASP A 17 -8.56 -2.24 -7.87
CA ASP A 17 -8.95 -3.19 -8.91
C ASP A 17 -7.73 -3.92 -9.54
N GLY A 18 -6.50 -3.65 -9.07
CA GLY A 18 -5.28 -4.34 -9.48
C GLY A 18 -4.53 -3.68 -10.66
N ASN A 19 -4.90 -2.47 -11.07
CA ASN A 19 -4.15 -1.77 -12.12
C ASN A 19 -2.77 -1.32 -11.63
N THR A 20 -1.80 -1.27 -12.56
CA THR A 20 -0.55 -0.54 -12.31
C THR A 20 -0.85 0.95 -12.08
N ILE A 21 0.02 1.62 -11.32
CA ILE A 21 -0.12 3.07 -11.06
C ILE A 21 -0.21 3.86 -12.39
N GLY A 22 0.60 3.49 -13.40
CA GLY A 22 0.57 4.14 -14.71
C GLY A 22 -0.79 4.02 -15.40
N ASN A 23 -1.36 2.82 -15.46
CA ASN A 23 -2.68 2.59 -16.07
C ASN A 23 -3.78 3.26 -15.25
N ALA A 24 -3.72 3.18 -13.93
CA ALA A 24 -4.67 3.85 -13.04
C ALA A 24 -4.68 5.38 -13.29
N CYS A 25 -3.50 5.99 -13.45
CA CYS A 25 -3.37 7.40 -13.78
C CYS A 25 -3.99 7.73 -15.16
N ILE A 26 -3.63 6.97 -16.20
CA ILE A 26 -4.14 7.18 -17.57
C ILE A 26 -5.67 7.07 -17.59
N LEU A 27 -6.23 6.00 -17.02
CA LEU A 27 -7.67 5.75 -16.95
C LEU A 27 -8.41 6.79 -16.09
N ALA A 28 -7.75 7.36 -15.07
CA ALA A 28 -8.26 8.47 -14.28
C ALA A 28 -8.15 9.83 -14.96
N GLY A 29 -7.48 9.92 -16.12
CA GLY A 29 -7.21 11.19 -16.81
C GLY A 29 -6.19 12.05 -16.06
N VAL A 30 -5.19 11.42 -15.44
CA VAL A 30 -4.11 12.06 -14.67
C VAL A 30 -2.78 11.70 -15.30
N HIS A 31 -1.92 12.70 -15.53
CA HIS A 31 -0.55 12.43 -15.97
C HIS A 31 0.28 11.82 -14.82
N ARG A 32 1.09 10.81 -15.12
CA ARG A 32 1.93 10.11 -14.12
C ARG A 32 2.83 11.06 -13.31
N ALA A 33 3.43 12.05 -13.95
CA ALA A 33 4.23 13.07 -13.27
C ALA A 33 3.40 13.94 -12.30
N THR A 34 2.14 14.25 -12.66
CA THR A 34 1.22 14.98 -11.80
C THR A 34 0.84 14.17 -10.56
N TYR A 35 0.59 12.87 -10.74
CA TYR A 35 0.31 11.95 -9.63
C TYR A 35 1.46 11.91 -8.61
N TYR A 36 2.70 11.68 -9.06
CA TYR A 36 3.83 11.62 -8.12
C TYR A 36 4.11 12.96 -7.45
N ARG A 37 3.92 14.08 -8.15
CA ARG A 37 3.99 15.41 -7.54
C ARG A 37 2.96 15.56 -6.42
N TRP A 38 1.72 15.11 -6.61
CA TRP A 38 0.71 15.14 -5.54
C TRP A 38 1.08 14.25 -4.36
N LEU A 39 1.71 13.10 -4.57
CA LEU A 39 2.21 12.26 -3.47
C LEU A 39 3.34 12.95 -2.69
N ASP A 40 4.26 13.61 -3.38
CA ASP A 40 5.33 14.39 -2.76
C ASP A 40 4.77 15.57 -1.93
N GLU A 41 3.82 16.30 -2.49
CA GLU A 41 3.10 17.37 -1.78
C GLU A 41 2.36 16.82 -0.55
N GLY A 42 1.69 15.68 -0.67
CA GLY A 42 0.99 15.03 0.45
C GLY A 42 1.94 14.64 1.57
N ARG A 43 3.14 14.17 1.22
CA ARG A 43 4.17 13.79 2.21
C ARG A 43 4.67 15.02 2.97
N LYS A 44 4.99 16.09 2.25
CA LYS A 44 5.42 17.36 2.86
C LYS A 44 4.35 17.92 3.80
N HIS A 45 3.08 17.88 3.39
CA HIS A 45 1.97 18.31 4.25
C HIS A 45 1.84 17.45 5.51
N ALA A 46 2.03 16.14 5.42
CA ALA A 46 2.03 15.26 6.59
C ALA A 46 3.21 15.57 7.53
N GLU A 47 4.42 15.72 7.00
CA GLU A 47 5.63 16.06 7.78
C GLU A 47 5.50 17.44 8.46
N ASP A 48 4.94 18.43 7.77
CA ASP A 48 4.71 19.76 8.34
C ASP A 48 3.64 19.72 9.44
N ALA A 49 2.58 18.92 9.28
CA ALA A 49 1.56 18.72 10.30
C ALA A 49 2.14 18.03 11.55
N GLU A 50 2.96 17.00 11.38
CA GLU A 50 3.67 16.33 12.47
C GLU A 50 4.60 17.30 13.20
N ARG A 51 5.41 18.07 12.47
CA ARG A 51 6.30 19.09 13.06
C ARG A 51 5.51 20.13 13.85
N ARG A 52 4.36 20.56 13.33
CA ARG A 52 3.45 21.51 13.99
C ARG A 52 2.91 20.95 15.30
N ILE A 53 2.46 19.70 15.31
CA ILE A 53 1.96 19.00 16.49
C ILE A 53 3.08 18.87 17.52
N GLN A 54 4.27 18.42 17.11
CA GLN A 54 5.41 18.28 18.01
C GLN A 54 5.79 19.62 18.66
N ALA A 55 5.83 20.70 17.88
CA ALA A 55 6.12 22.03 18.42
C ALA A 55 5.07 22.52 19.44
N LEU A 56 3.80 22.10 19.33
CA LEU A 56 2.76 22.40 20.32
C LEU A 56 2.97 21.64 21.62
N ILE A 57 3.32 20.35 21.51
CA ILE A 57 3.63 19.49 22.65
C ILE A 57 4.84 20.05 23.40
N ASP A 58 5.91 20.41 22.67
CA ASP A 58 7.12 21.00 23.24
C ASP A 58 6.85 22.35 23.93
N ALA A 59 5.87 23.11 23.44
CA ALA A 59 5.38 24.34 24.07
C ALA A 59 4.44 24.11 25.27
N GLY A 60 4.20 22.86 25.66
CA GLY A 60 3.39 22.48 26.83
C GLY A 60 1.89 22.40 26.56
N THR A 61 1.46 22.34 25.29
CA THR A 61 0.04 22.11 24.95
C THR A 61 -0.29 20.63 25.21
N PRO A 62 -1.28 20.32 26.07
CA PRO A 62 -1.73 18.94 26.28
C PRO A 62 -2.25 18.32 24.98
N GLU A 63 -1.89 17.06 24.72
CA GLU A 63 -2.21 16.35 23.46
C GLU A 63 -3.71 16.29 23.18
N ASP A 64 -4.55 16.13 24.21
CA ASP A 64 -6.01 16.11 24.12
C ASP A 64 -6.62 17.45 23.65
N GLN A 65 -5.84 18.53 23.73
CA GLN A 65 -6.23 19.86 23.27
C GLN A 65 -5.71 20.18 21.85
N ILE A 66 -4.82 19.35 21.30
CA ILE A 66 -4.31 19.51 19.94
C ILE A 66 -5.34 18.97 18.96
N LYS A 67 -6.04 19.88 18.27
CA LYS A 67 -7.01 19.50 17.24
C LYS A 67 -6.29 19.24 15.92
N PRO A 68 -6.36 18.03 15.35
CA PRO A 68 -5.80 17.78 14.03
C PRO A 68 -6.54 18.59 12.98
N GLU A 69 -5.81 19.19 12.05
CA GLU A 69 -6.40 19.80 10.87
C GLU A 69 -6.97 18.73 9.94
N LEU A 70 -7.98 19.09 9.15
CA LEU A 70 -8.51 18.20 8.13
C LEU A 70 -7.41 17.88 7.10
N PRO A 71 -7.21 16.59 6.74
CA PRO A 71 -6.17 16.22 5.81
C PRO A 71 -6.42 16.83 4.44
N THR A 72 -5.35 17.36 3.84
CA THR A 72 -5.40 17.86 2.46
C THR A 72 -5.77 16.75 1.48
N LEU A 73 -6.24 17.12 0.29
CA LEU A 73 -6.54 16.15 -0.77
C LEU A 73 -5.30 15.32 -1.15
N GLN A 74 -4.11 15.92 -1.09
CA GLN A 74 -2.85 15.23 -1.35
C GLN A 74 -2.51 14.22 -0.25
N MET A 75 -2.75 14.55 1.03
CA MET A 75 -2.60 13.60 2.13
C MET A 75 -3.58 12.43 1.99
N GLN A 76 -4.85 12.72 1.65
CA GLN A 76 -5.85 11.68 1.40
C GLN A 76 -5.44 10.74 0.25
N LEU A 77 -4.86 11.29 -0.83
CA LEU A 77 -4.32 10.48 -1.92
C LEU A 77 -3.14 9.63 -1.43
N LEU A 78 -2.20 10.22 -0.69
CA LEU A 78 -1.02 9.55 -0.16
C LEU A 78 -1.38 8.36 0.73
N GLU A 79 -2.25 8.58 1.72
CA GLU A 79 -2.71 7.58 2.68
C GLU A 79 -3.59 6.50 2.01
N GLY A 80 -4.41 6.88 1.04
CA GLY A 80 -5.30 5.95 0.34
C GLY A 80 -4.58 4.96 -0.57
N VAL A 81 -3.35 5.25 -1.03
CA VAL A 81 -2.61 4.37 -1.96
C VAL A 81 -2.24 3.03 -1.30
N PRO A 82 -1.59 2.99 -0.11
CA PRO A 82 -1.37 1.76 0.62
C PRO A 82 -2.66 0.96 0.87
N GLU A 83 -3.74 1.65 1.25
CA GLU A 83 -5.03 1.00 1.49
C GLU A 83 -5.59 0.36 0.20
N ALA A 84 -5.54 1.06 -0.92
CA ALA A 84 -5.96 0.53 -2.21
C ALA A 84 -5.13 -0.70 -2.62
N GLN A 85 -3.82 -0.65 -2.42
CA GLN A 85 -2.94 -1.81 -2.67
C GLN A 85 -3.28 -2.99 -1.75
N ALA A 86 -3.59 -2.76 -0.47
CA ALA A 86 -4.01 -3.82 0.44
C ALA A 86 -5.37 -4.43 0.03
N ARG A 87 -6.32 -3.62 -0.42
CA ARG A 87 -7.62 -4.09 -0.95
C ARG A 87 -7.45 -4.94 -2.22
N SER A 88 -6.55 -4.55 -3.12
CA SER A 88 -6.20 -5.36 -4.30
C SER A 88 -5.67 -6.73 -3.88
N GLU A 89 -4.73 -6.75 -2.92
CA GLU A 89 -4.16 -7.99 -2.40
C GLU A 89 -5.22 -8.88 -1.75
N ALA A 90 -6.06 -8.31 -0.88
CA ALA A 90 -7.16 -9.02 -0.22
C ALA A 90 -8.15 -9.63 -1.23
N THR A 91 -8.40 -8.95 -2.36
CA THR A 91 -9.26 -9.46 -3.43
C THR A 91 -8.66 -10.71 -4.08
N HIS A 92 -7.37 -10.67 -4.43
CA HIS A 92 -6.70 -11.84 -5.00
C HIS A 92 -6.56 -13.00 -4.01
N LEU A 93 -6.25 -12.71 -2.73
CA LEU A 93 -6.23 -13.71 -1.68
C LEU A 93 -7.61 -14.35 -1.47
N LYS A 94 -8.67 -13.54 -1.50
CA LYS A 94 -10.05 -14.05 -1.45
C LYS A 94 -10.33 -14.98 -2.61
N ASN A 95 -9.97 -14.59 -3.85
CA ASN A 95 -10.17 -15.42 -5.04
C ASN A 95 -9.45 -16.77 -4.91
N ILE A 96 -8.19 -16.77 -4.46
CA ILE A 96 -7.42 -18.00 -4.21
C ILE A 96 -8.12 -18.86 -3.15
N ARG A 97 -8.52 -18.27 -2.03
CA ARG A 97 -9.21 -18.99 -0.94
C ARG A 97 -10.53 -19.59 -1.41
N THR A 98 -11.30 -18.88 -2.23
CA THR A 98 -12.62 -19.33 -2.69
C THR A 98 -12.56 -20.35 -3.81
N ALA A 99 -11.47 -20.41 -4.59
CA ALA A 99 -11.33 -21.35 -5.70
C ALA A 99 -11.20 -22.82 -5.26
N GLY A 100 -10.83 -23.12 -4.01
CA GLY A 100 -10.70 -24.51 -3.54
C GLY A 100 -9.69 -25.30 -4.39
N LYS A 101 -10.13 -26.39 -5.04
CA LYS A 101 -9.31 -27.19 -5.97
C LYS A 101 -9.32 -26.65 -7.42
N ASP A 102 -10.09 -25.60 -7.70
CA ASP A 102 -10.28 -25.03 -9.04
C ASP A 102 -9.18 -24.01 -9.42
N ASP A 103 -9.44 -23.13 -10.39
CA ASP A 103 -8.43 -22.24 -10.97
C ASP A 103 -8.15 -20.97 -10.14
N TRP A 104 -7.14 -21.05 -9.28
CA TRP A 104 -6.57 -19.94 -8.49
C TRP A 104 -5.35 -19.27 -9.16
N LYS A 105 -4.85 -19.84 -10.26
CA LYS A 105 -3.50 -19.55 -10.77
C LYS A 105 -3.34 -18.12 -11.23
N ALA A 106 -4.37 -17.53 -11.84
CA ALA A 106 -4.34 -16.14 -12.29
C ALA A 106 -4.13 -15.16 -11.13
N SER A 107 -4.80 -15.38 -10.00
CA SER A 107 -4.65 -14.51 -8.81
C SER A 107 -3.31 -14.73 -8.11
N ALA A 108 -2.82 -15.96 -8.03
CA ALA A 108 -1.48 -16.22 -7.51
C ALA A 108 -0.39 -15.59 -8.39
N TRP A 109 -0.51 -15.75 -9.72
CA TRP A 109 0.44 -15.16 -10.66
C TRP A 109 0.46 -13.64 -10.59
N PHE A 110 -0.70 -13.01 -10.42
CA PHE A 110 -0.79 -11.57 -10.17
C PHE A 110 -0.02 -11.17 -8.90
N LEU A 111 -0.23 -11.88 -7.78
CA LEU A 111 0.45 -11.59 -6.52
C LEU A 111 1.97 -11.80 -6.61
N GLU A 112 2.43 -12.89 -7.23
CA GLU A 112 3.87 -13.16 -7.46
C GLU A 112 4.56 -12.02 -8.23
N ARG A 113 3.91 -11.49 -9.26
CA ARG A 113 4.51 -10.45 -10.11
C ARG A 113 4.43 -9.05 -9.51
N THR A 114 3.43 -8.78 -8.70
CA THR A 114 3.20 -7.43 -8.15
C THR A 114 3.77 -7.24 -6.76
N ARG A 115 3.99 -8.32 -6.00
CA ARG A 115 4.53 -8.35 -4.63
C ARG A 115 5.53 -9.49 -4.46
N PRO A 116 6.61 -9.53 -5.27
CA PRO A 116 7.57 -10.62 -5.25
C PRO A 116 8.24 -10.80 -3.89
N GLU A 117 8.44 -9.72 -3.12
CA GLU A 117 9.00 -9.75 -1.77
C GLU A 117 8.22 -10.64 -0.80
N ARG A 118 6.91 -10.81 -1.01
CA ARG A 118 6.03 -11.60 -0.15
C ARG A 118 5.64 -12.93 -0.79
N TYR A 119 5.45 -12.97 -2.11
CA TYR A 119 4.84 -14.10 -2.80
C TYR A 119 5.76 -14.84 -3.77
N ALA A 120 6.96 -14.33 -4.07
CA ALA A 120 7.88 -15.06 -4.93
C ALA A 120 8.26 -16.41 -4.30
N ARG A 121 8.49 -17.42 -5.16
CA ARG A 121 9.01 -18.70 -4.72
C ARG A 121 10.31 -18.49 -3.93
N ARG A 122 10.31 -18.96 -2.69
CA ARG A 122 11.53 -19.05 -1.89
C ARG A 122 12.40 -20.15 -2.52
N VAL A 123 13.59 -19.77 -2.97
CA VAL A 123 14.63 -20.74 -3.30
C VAL A 123 15.20 -21.20 -1.97
N VAL A 124 14.82 -22.40 -1.52
CA VAL A 124 15.54 -23.05 -0.42
C VAL A 124 16.83 -23.57 -1.03
N SER A 125 17.96 -22.98 -0.67
CA SER A 125 19.26 -23.54 -1.04
C SER A 125 19.41 -24.91 -0.38
N PRO A 126 19.92 -25.94 -1.08
CA PRO A 126 20.10 -27.29 -0.54
C PRO A 126 21.04 -27.36 0.68
N GLU A 127 21.76 -26.29 1.01
CA GLU A 127 22.60 -26.16 2.20
C GLU A 127 21.81 -25.98 3.51
N ALA A 128 20.49 -25.72 3.45
CA ALA A 128 19.64 -25.56 4.63
C ALA A 128 19.04 -26.87 5.17
N GLU A 129 19.34 -28.03 4.57
CA GLU A 129 18.79 -29.34 4.97
C GLU A 129 19.69 -30.17 5.92
N GLN A 130 20.83 -29.63 6.39
CA GLN A 130 21.78 -30.42 7.20
C GLN A 130 21.91 -29.93 8.65
N THR A 131 20.81 -29.91 9.41
CA THR A 131 20.84 -30.04 10.88
C THR A 131 19.52 -30.62 11.37
N ASP A 132 19.35 -31.94 11.25
CA ASP A 132 18.45 -32.66 12.16
C ASP A 132 19.07 -34.05 12.42
N GLU A 133 20.24 -34.04 13.07
CA GLU A 133 20.72 -35.23 13.76
C GLU A 133 19.77 -35.47 14.95
N LEU A 134 18.90 -36.46 14.80
CA LEU A 134 18.16 -37.09 15.89
C LEU A 134 19.14 -37.52 16.99
N VAL A 135 19.25 -36.73 18.05
CA VAL A 135 19.84 -37.19 19.30
C VAL A 135 18.86 -38.17 19.92
N ILE A 136 19.05 -39.47 19.64
CA ILE A 136 18.44 -40.53 20.44
C ILE A 136 19.14 -40.52 21.80
N ILE A 137 18.47 -39.95 22.79
CA ILE A 137 18.88 -40.05 24.19
C ILE A 137 18.44 -41.43 24.67
N GLY A 138 19.40 -42.34 24.81
CA GLY A 138 19.25 -43.61 25.55
C GLY A 138 19.59 -43.44 27.01
#